data_AF-E3KGF2-F1
#
_entry.id   AF-E3KGF2-F1
#
_cell.length_a   1.000
_cell.length_b   1.000
_cell.length_c   1.000
_cell.angle_alpha   90.00
_cell.angle_beta   90.00
_cell.angle_gamma   90.00
#
_symmetry.space_group_name_H-M   'P 1'
#
loop_
_entity.id
_entity.type
_entity.pdbx_description
1 polymer ?
#
loop_
_entity_poly.entity_id
_entity_poly.type
_entity_poly.pdbx_seq_one_letter_code
_entity_poly.pdbx_strand_id
1 'polypeptide(L)'
;MIAYRCVLIVVISILLATTFPVDAKGCWNVNGDVNRKRNNKDCYAAMKKIIFDTSGKAPHLPTDEGVVKTISGGCSLIVKNPNHAIVTEPDIKVALEALFKKCPNIGGYVMFPNIPQASLEIRERAAAGSRYEAFNPDAELDKPYCYQAKGMPDIKANDDCIKAYEGLSTDSQGRISPTTNGAHVVFQSCYVSQTGQANIRTPLLLAND
;
A
#
# COMPACT_ATOMS: atom_id res chain seq x y z
N MET A 1 -6.31 34.59 -41.79
CA MET A 1 -7.18 33.42 -41.48
C MET A 1 -6.42 32.18 -40.96
N ILE A 2 -5.11 32.03 -41.19
CA ILE A 2 -4.32 30.88 -40.70
C ILE A 2 -3.96 31.02 -39.21
N ALA A 3 -3.60 32.23 -38.75
CA ALA A 3 -3.26 32.48 -37.35
C ALA A 3 -4.40 32.15 -36.36
N TYR A 4 -5.65 32.47 -36.71
CA TYR A 4 -6.83 32.13 -35.90
C TYR A 4 -7.08 30.62 -35.78
N ARG A 5 -6.72 29.84 -36.81
CA ARG A 5 -6.84 28.36 -36.79
C ARG A 5 -5.82 27.73 -35.86
N CYS A 6 -4.59 28.25 -35.82
CA CYS A 6 -3.55 27.75 -34.90
C CYS A 6 -3.88 28.06 -33.44
N VAL A 7 -4.40 29.26 -33.14
CA VAL A 7 -4.78 29.63 -31.77
C VAL A 7 -5.93 28.76 -31.25
N LEU A 8 -6.95 28.49 -32.08
CA LEU A 8 -8.06 27.61 -31.69
C LEU A 8 -7.61 26.17 -31.42
N ILE A 9 -6.68 25.62 -32.22
CA ILE A 9 -6.16 24.26 -31.99
C ILE A 9 -5.39 24.20 -30.67
N VAL A 10 -4.54 25.19 -30.37
CA VAL A 10 -3.80 25.24 -29.10
C VAL A 10 -4.75 25.36 -27.91
N VAL A 11 -5.78 26.20 -28.00
CA VAL A 11 -6.78 26.37 -26.92
C VAL A 11 -7.60 25.09 -26.72
N ILE A 12 -8.03 24.42 -27.78
CA ILE A 12 -8.78 23.16 -27.69
C ILE A 12 -7.91 22.02 -27.14
N SER A 13 -6.63 21.93 -27.52
CA SER A 13 -5.69 20.96 -26.95
C SER A 13 -5.39 21.21 -25.48
N ILE A 14 -5.34 22.48 -25.05
CA ILE A 14 -5.21 22.84 -23.63
C ILE A 14 -6.50 22.53 -22.85
N LEU A 15 -7.68 22.78 -23.43
CA LEU A 15 -8.98 22.47 -22.81
C LEU A 15 -9.19 20.96 -22.66
N LEU A 16 -8.82 20.16 -23.66
CA LEU A 16 -8.88 18.68 -23.58
C LEU A 16 -7.88 18.10 -22.59
N ALA A 17 -6.76 18.78 -22.32
CA ALA A 17 -5.81 18.37 -21.28
C ALA A 17 -6.32 18.64 -19.85
N THR A 18 -7.42 19.40 -19.67
CA THR A 18 -7.84 19.87 -18.34
C THR A 18 -9.01 19.15 -17.68
N THR A 19 -9.75 18.25 -18.32
CA THR A 19 -10.98 17.74 -17.68
C THR A 19 -11.34 16.31 -18.05
N PHE A 20 -10.54 15.34 -17.59
CA PHE A 20 -11.18 14.18 -16.95
C PHE A 20 -11.10 14.45 -15.45
N PRO A 21 -12.17 14.94 -14.81
CA PRO A 21 -12.17 15.07 -13.37
C PRO A 21 -12.04 13.66 -12.80
N VAL A 22 -10.82 13.31 -12.37
CA VAL A 22 -10.64 12.14 -11.53
C VAL A 22 -11.27 12.51 -10.20
N ASP A 23 -12.50 12.07 -9.98
CA ASP A 23 -13.21 12.42 -8.76
C ASP A 23 -12.78 11.46 -7.64
N ALA A 24 -11.95 11.96 -6.72
CA ALA A 24 -11.54 11.20 -5.55
C ALA A 24 -12.78 10.73 -4.78
N LYS A 25 -12.97 9.42 -4.65
CA LYS A 25 -14.22 8.83 -4.17
C LYS A 25 -14.42 9.05 -2.67
N GLY A 26 -13.33 9.18 -1.91
CA GLY A 26 -13.41 9.55 -0.49
C GLY A 26 -12.07 9.94 0.12
N CYS A 27 -12.11 10.88 1.04
CA CYS A 27 -11.00 11.19 1.94
C CYS A 27 -11.04 10.24 3.15
N TRP A 28 -9.88 9.87 3.68
CA TRP A 28 -9.87 9.08 4.91
C TRP A 28 -10.37 9.91 6.08
N ASN A 29 -11.19 9.30 6.95
CA ASN A 29 -11.55 9.92 8.22
C ASN A 29 -10.31 9.91 9.12
N VAL A 30 -9.71 11.09 9.31
CA VAL A 30 -8.72 11.30 10.36
C VAL A 30 -9.50 11.59 11.63
N ASN A 31 -9.52 10.65 12.58
CA ASN A 31 -10.15 10.82 13.90
C ASN A 31 -9.43 11.91 14.72
N GLY A 32 -9.43 13.15 14.25
CA GLY A 32 -8.73 14.29 14.85
C GLY A 32 -7.21 14.30 14.70
N ASP A 33 -6.57 13.25 14.20
CA ASP A 33 -5.10 13.20 14.09
C ASP A 33 -4.58 13.95 12.85
N VAL A 34 -4.65 15.28 12.94
CA VAL A 34 -4.14 16.23 11.93
C VAL A 34 -2.60 16.34 11.93
N ASN A 35 -1.92 15.68 12.87
CA ASN A 35 -0.47 15.76 13.02
C ASN A 35 0.27 14.79 12.10
N ARG A 36 -0.38 13.68 11.69
CA ARG A 36 0.13 12.77 10.67
C ARG A 36 -0.23 13.26 9.26
N LYS A 37 0.45 14.33 8.85
CA LYS A 37 0.30 14.92 7.51
C LYS A 37 0.88 14.00 6.45
N ARG A 38 0.03 13.53 5.53
CA ARG A 38 0.47 12.92 4.27
C ARG A 38 0.74 14.05 3.29
N ASN A 39 1.97 14.51 3.20
CA ASN A 39 2.29 15.64 2.32
C ASN A 39 2.56 15.16 0.88
N ASN A 40 2.35 16.06 -0.09
CA ASN A 40 2.53 15.74 -1.51
C ASN A 40 3.95 15.26 -1.81
N LYS A 41 4.97 15.90 -1.21
CA LYS A 41 6.38 15.60 -1.46
C LYS A 41 6.70 14.14 -1.12
N ASP A 42 6.21 13.66 0.01
CA ASP A 42 6.39 12.28 0.46
C ASP A 42 5.70 11.30 -0.49
N CYS A 43 4.47 11.59 -0.93
CA CYS A 43 3.80 10.69 -1.86
C CYS A 43 4.40 10.68 -3.27
N TYR A 44 4.91 11.82 -3.77
CA TYR A 44 5.70 11.82 -5.01
C TYR A 44 7.01 11.06 -4.84
N ALA A 45 7.65 11.12 -3.67
CA ALA A 45 8.83 10.31 -3.37
C ALA A 45 8.48 8.81 -3.28
N ALA A 46 7.30 8.45 -2.75
CA ALA A 46 6.81 7.07 -2.75
C ALA A 46 6.54 6.58 -4.18
N MET A 47 5.89 7.40 -5.02
CA MET A 47 5.65 7.09 -6.45
C MET A 47 6.95 6.78 -7.20
N LYS A 48 8.04 7.51 -6.94
CA LYS A 48 9.36 7.26 -7.54
C LYS A 48 10.00 5.92 -7.15
N LYS A 49 9.53 5.27 -6.08
CA LYS A 49 9.98 3.95 -5.67
C LYS A 49 9.20 2.82 -6.36
N ILE A 50 8.18 3.13 -7.15
CA ILE A 50 7.47 2.13 -7.95
C ILE A 50 8.43 1.63 -9.02
N ILE A 51 8.56 0.31 -9.12
CA ILE A 51 9.31 -0.35 -10.19
C ILE A 51 8.35 -0.53 -11.36
N PHE A 52 8.55 0.27 -12.41
CA PHE A 52 7.74 0.20 -13.64
C PHE A 52 8.35 -0.77 -14.65
N ASP A 53 7.49 -1.48 -15.36
CA ASP A 53 7.87 -2.16 -16.59
C ASP A 53 8.06 -1.13 -17.71
N THR A 54 9.25 -1.15 -18.32
CA THR A 54 9.65 -0.22 -19.39
C THR A 54 9.75 -0.89 -20.76
N SER A 55 9.27 -2.14 -20.91
CA SER A 55 9.28 -2.87 -22.17
C SER A 55 8.26 -2.32 -23.19
N GLY A 56 7.20 -1.69 -22.69
CA GLY A 56 6.16 -1.03 -23.49
C GLY A 56 6.51 0.38 -23.98
N LYS A 57 5.59 0.99 -24.73
CA LYS A 57 5.73 2.37 -25.24
C LYS A 57 5.77 3.45 -24.14
N ALA A 58 5.18 3.15 -22.99
CA ALA A 58 5.17 4.02 -21.81
C ALA A 58 5.39 3.17 -20.56
N PRO A 59 6.16 3.64 -19.57
CA PRO A 59 6.32 2.94 -18.30
C PRO A 59 4.97 2.67 -17.64
N HIS A 60 4.72 1.41 -17.29
CA HIS A 60 3.48 0.97 -16.66
C HIS A 60 3.74 0.04 -15.48
N LEU A 61 2.74 -0.15 -14.64
CA LEU A 61 2.84 -1.10 -13.53
C LEU A 61 3.12 -2.52 -14.05
N PRO A 62 3.86 -3.34 -13.29
CA PRO A 62 4.00 -4.76 -13.58
C PRO A 62 2.63 -5.43 -13.71
N THR A 63 2.48 -6.31 -14.70
CA THR A 63 1.21 -7.02 -14.98
C THR A 63 1.12 -8.39 -14.29
N ASP A 64 2.07 -8.72 -13.44
CA ASP A 64 2.10 -9.91 -12.58
C ASP A 64 1.67 -9.58 -11.13
N GLU A 65 1.57 -8.30 -10.78
CA GLU A 65 1.14 -7.83 -9.47
C GLU A 65 -0.24 -7.14 -9.51
N GLY A 66 -1.21 -7.71 -8.78
CA GLY A 66 -2.53 -7.09 -8.61
C GLY A 66 -2.56 -5.89 -7.66
N VAL A 67 -1.50 -5.66 -6.87
CA VAL A 67 -1.37 -4.55 -5.92
C VAL A 67 0.09 -4.15 -5.79
N VAL A 68 0.39 -2.88 -6.08
CA VAL A 68 1.72 -2.29 -5.88
C VAL A 68 1.66 -1.35 -4.68
N LYS A 69 2.61 -1.50 -3.73
CA LYS A 69 2.69 -0.67 -2.53
C LYS A 69 4.08 -0.07 -2.40
N THR A 70 4.14 1.24 -2.13
CA THR A 70 5.40 1.95 -1.88
C THR A 70 5.20 2.93 -0.72
N ILE A 71 6.31 3.34 -0.09
CA ILE A 71 6.25 4.26 1.04
C ILE A 71 7.43 5.21 1.06
N SER A 72 7.18 6.45 1.48
CA SER A 72 8.21 7.44 1.75
C SER A 72 7.68 8.45 2.75
N GLY A 73 8.50 8.83 3.74
CA GLY A 73 8.09 9.73 4.81
C GLY A 73 6.78 9.27 5.48
N GLY A 74 5.77 10.14 5.52
CA GLY A 74 4.45 9.82 6.07
C GLY A 74 3.46 9.18 5.08
N CYS A 75 3.85 8.94 3.82
CA CYS A 75 2.94 8.52 2.76
C CYS A 75 3.13 7.06 2.34
N SER A 76 2.10 6.24 2.58
CA SER A 76 1.95 4.91 2.02
C SER A 76 1.07 4.99 0.77
N LEU A 77 1.67 4.76 -0.40
CA LEU A 77 1.01 4.81 -1.70
C LEU A 77 0.68 3.38 -2.15
N ILE A 78 -0.59 3.14 -2.45
CA ILE A 78 -1.08 1.81 -2.83
C ILE A 78 -1.82 1.95 -4.16
N VAL A 79 -1.39 1.22 -5.18
CA VAL A 79 -2.11 1.09 -6.44
C VAL A 79 -2.69 -0.32 -6.52
N LYS A 80 -4.03 -0.42 -6.48
CA LYS A 80 -4.74 -1.69 -6.65
C LYS A 80 -5.12 -1.83 -8.11
N ASN A 81 -4.72 -2.92 -8.73
CA ASN A 81 -4.96 -3.23 -10.14
C ASN A 81 -5.26 -4.74 -10.31
N PRO A 82 -6.37 -5.24 -9.74
CA PRO A 82 -6.67 -6.68 -9.70
C PRO A 82 -6.81 -7.33 -11.08
N ASN A 83 -7.10 -6.53 -12.11
CA ASN A 83 -7.26 -7.02 -13.48
C ASN A 83 -5.99 -6.88 -14.33
N HIS A 84 -4.88 -6.44 -13.72
CA HIS A 84 -3.58 -6.30 -14.36
C HIS A 84 -3.65 -5.41 -15.62
N ALA A 85 -4.51 -4.39 -15.56
CA ALA A 85 -4.67 -3.43 -16.65
C ALA A 85 -3.42 -2.55 -16.78
N ILE A 86 -3.20 -1.98 -17.96
CA ILE A 86 -2.08 -1.06 -18.18
C ILE A 86 -2.35 0.25 -17.44
N VAL A 87 -1.72 0.43 -16.28
CA VAL A 87 -1.71 1.68 -15.50
C VAL A 87 -0.35 2.32 -15.67
N THR A 88 -0.29 3.51 -16.27
CA THR A 88 0.97 4.20 -16.57
C THR A 88 1.41 5.11 -15.42
N GLU A 89 2.69 5.49 -15.39
CA GLU A 89 3.18 6.51 -14.44
C GLU A 89 2.39 7.84 -14.54
N PRO A 90 2.09 8.39 -15.74
CA PRO A 90 1.20 9.55 -15.87
C PRO A 90 -0.18 9.37 -15.24
N ASP A 91 -0.81 8.20 -15.35
CA ASP A 91 -2.12 7.94 -14.74
C ASP A 91 -2.04 8.08 -13.22
N ILE A 92 -1.00 7.50 -12.61
CA ILE A 92 -0.74 7.57 -11.17
C ILE A 92 -0.53 9.02 -10.73
N LYS A 93 0.24 9.79 -11.49
CA LYS A 93 0.49 11.21 -11.20
C LYS A 93 -0.80 12.04 -11.21
N VAL A 94 -1.63 11.86 -12.23
CA VAL A 94 -2.92 12.57 -12.34
C VAL A 94 -3.86 12.20 -11.19
N ALA A 95 -3.94 10.90 -10.85
CA ALA A 95 -4.73 10.43 -9.73
C ALA A 95 -4.24 10.99 -8.38
N LEU A 96 -2.92 11.08 -8.18
CA LEU A 96 -2.31 11.67 -7.00
C LEU A 96 -2.69 13.16 -6.84
N GLU A 97 -2.57 13.93 -7.93
CA GLU A 97 -2.91 15.36 -7.95
C GLU A 97 -4.38 15.60 -7.65
N ALA A 98 -5.27 14.80 -8.26
CA ALA A 98 -6.70 14.86 -8.01
C ALA A 98 -7.05 14.55 -6.55
N LEU A 99 -6.40 13.53 -5.97
CA LEU A 99 -6.63 13.13 -4.59
C LEU A 99 -6.15 14.20 -3.61
N PHE A 100 -5.00 14.82 -3.85
CA PHE A 100 -4.51 15.91 -2.98
C PHE A 100 -5.31 17.20 -3.12
N LYS A 101 -5.84 17.48 -4.31
CA LYS A 101 -6.76 18.61 -4.50
C LYS A 101 -8.04 18.43 -3.68
N LYS A 102 -8.58 17.22 -3.58
CA LYS A 102 -9.81 16.92 -2.81
C LYS A 102 -9.55 16.68 -1.32
N CYS A 103 -8.45 16.01 -0.99
CA CYS A 103 -8.11 15.52 0.35
C CYS A 103 -6.72 16.02 0.79
N PRO A 104 -6.54 17.34 0.95
CA PRO A 104 -5.24 17.94 1.24
C PRO A 104 -4.70 17.42 2.57
N ASN A 105 -3.45 16.92 2.57
CA ASN A 105 -2.73 16.39 3.74
C ASN A 105 -3.35 15.17 4.45
N ILE A 106 -4.50 14.68 3.97
CA ILE A 106 -5.26 13.58 4.55
C ILE A 106 -5.15 12.32 3.69
N GLY A 107 -4.94 12.45 2.37
CA GLY A 107 -5.05 11.29 1.48
C GLY A 107 -6.47 10.71 1.45
N GLY A 108 -6.61 9.55 0.83
CA GLY A 108 -7.92 8.98 0.54
C GLY A 108 -7.79 7.89 -0.51
N TYR A 109 -8.83 7.70 -1.30
CA TYR A 109 -8.80 6.81 -2.45
C TYR A 109 -9.49 7.43 -3.66
N VAL A 110 -9.02 7.03 -4.84
CA VAL A 110 -9.51 7.49 -6.12
C VAL A 110 -9.46 6.35 -7.15
N MET A 111 -10.47 6.29 -8.02
CA MET A 111 -10.51 5.34 -9.13
C MET A 111 -9.87 5.99 -10.36
N PHE A 112 -9.13 5.22 -11.15
CA PHE A 112 -8.64 5.74 -12.42
C PHE A 112 -9.81 5.91 -13.41
N PRO A 113 -9.96 7.04 -14.12
CA PRO A 113 -11.15 7.31 -14.93
C PRO A 113 -11.34 6.31 -16.08
N ASN A 114 -10.22 5.90 -16.68
CA ASN A 114 -10.20 5.01 -17.84
C ASN A 114 -9.95 3.53 -17.47
N ILE A 115 -9.78 3.25 -16.17
CA ILE A 115 -9.44 1.92 -15.65
C ILE A 115 -10.30 1.69 -14.39
N PRO A 116 -11.62 1.47 -14.55
CA PRO A 116 -12.58 1.55 -13.44
C PRO A 116 -12.40 0.48 -12.36
N GLN A 117 -11.61 -0.56 -12.63
CA GLN A 117 -11.27 -1.63 -11.67
C GLN A 117 -9.95 -1.37 -10.94
N ALA A 118 -9.19 -0.35 -11.34
CA ALA A 118 -7.97 0.06 -10.69
C ALA A 118 -8.21 1.31 -9.83
N SER A 119 -7.45 1.41 -8.73
CA SER A 119 -7.54 2.54 -7.81
C SER A 119 -6.19 2.90 -7.21
N LEU A 120 -6.08 4.16 -6.80
CA LEU A 120 -4.96 4.68 -6.04
C LEU A 120 -5.44 5.07 -4.64
N GLU A 121 -4.72 4.62 -3.62
CA GLU A 121 -4.95 4.97 -2.22
C GLU A 121 -3.71 5.62 -1.63
N ILE A 122 -3.92 6.70 -0.87
CA ILE A 122 -2.90 7.31 -0.02
C ILE A 122 -3.26 7.02 1.43
N ARG A 123 -2.51 6.14 2.09
CA ARG A 123 -2.67 5.78 3.50
C ARG A 123 -1.55 6.37 4.34
N GLU A 124 -1.78 6.37 5.65
CA GLU A 124 -0.75 6.73 6.61
C GLU A 124 0.28 5.60 6.72
N ARG A 125 1.55 5.97 6.93
CA ARG A 125 2.57 5.05 7.42
C ARG A 125 2.17 4.50 8.80
N ALA A 126 2.34 3.20 9.01
CA ALA A 126 2.18 2.65 10.36
C ALA A 126 3.27 3.22 11.28
N ALA A 127 2.87 3.69 12.46
CA ALA A 127 3.79 4.27 13.44
C ALA A 127 4.82 3.25 13.93
N ALA A 128 6.02 3.74 14.26
CA ALA A 128 7.07 2.92 14.86
C ALA A 128 6.61 2.27 16.17
N GLY A 129 6.97 1.01 16.37
CA GLY A 129 6.56 0.18 17.51
C GLY A 129 5.09 -0.26 17.50
N SER A 130 4.33 0.02 16.43
CA SER A 130 2.93 -0.41 16.33
C SER A 130 2.83 -1.81 15.72
N ARG A 131 1.78 -2.56 16.09
CA ARG A 131 1.43 -3.86 15.48
C ARG A 131 1.36 -3.88 13.95
N TYR A 132 1.32 -2.70 13.31
CA TYR A 132 1.20 -2.56 11.86
C TYR A 132 2.51 -2.17 11.17
N GLU A 133 3.59 -1.88 11.91
CA GLU A 133 4.86 -1.42 11.35
C GLU A 133 5.49 -2.44 10.39
N ALA A 134 5.40 -3.73 10.71
CA ALA A 134 5.83 -4.83 9.82
C ALA A 134 5.16 -4.84 8.45
N PHE A 135 4.00 -4.20 8.32
CA PHE A 135 3.24 -4.14 7.08
C PHE A 135 3.55 -2.88 6.27
N ASN A 136 4.48 -2.03 6.72
CA ASN A 136 5.00 -0.94 5.90
C ASN A 136 5.73 -1.51 4.68
N PRO A 137 5.55 -0.94 3.47
CA PRO A 137 6.21 -1.43 2.24
C PRO A 137 7.74 -1.42 2.27
N ASP A 138 8.36 -0.69 3.20
CA ASP A 138 9.81 -0.65 3.39
C ASP A 138 10.27 -1.41 4.65
N ALA A 139 9.42 -2.24 5.25
CA ALA A 139 9.82 -3.17 6.29
C ALA A 139 10.75 -4.26 5.71
N GLU A 140 11.77 -4.65 6.48
CA GLU A 140 12.70 -5.72 6.12
C GLU A 140 11.94 -7.06 6.06
N LEU A 141 11.84 -7.66 4.87
CA LEU A 141 11.06 -8.89 4.66
C LEU A 141 11.60 -10.10 5.44
N ASP A 142 12.92 -10.19 5.59
CA ASP A 142 13.59 -11.34 6.21
C ASP A 142 13.86 -11.15 7.70
N LYS A 143 13.31 -10.09 8.30
CA LYS A 143 13.52 -9.78 9.71
C LYS A 143 12.24 -9.97 10.52
N PRO A 144 12.28 -10.78 11.60
CA PRO A 144 11.13 -10.90 12.51
C PRO A 144 10.78 -9.54 13.14
N TYR A 145 9.49 -9.22 13.24
CA TYR A 145 9.01 -7.95 13.80
C TYR A 145 8.24 -8.08 15.11
N CYS A 146 8.82 -7.60 16.23
CA CYS A 146 8.27 -7.79 17.58
C CYS A 146 7.21 -6.77 17.94
N TYR A 147 6.02 -7.24 18.34
CA TYR A 147 5.02 -6.37 18.95
C TYR A 147 4.38 -7.01 20.19
N GLN A 148 4.52 -6.32 21.32
CA GLN A 148 3.77 -6.59 22.55
C GLN A 148 2.82 -5.42 22.80
N ALA A 149 1.52 -5.70 22.82
CA ALA A 149 0.54 -4.67 23.16
C ALA A 149 0.71 -4.22 24.62
N LYS A 150 0.58 -2.92 24.86
CA LYS A 150 0.62 -2.35 26.22
C LYS A 150 -0.42 -3.04 27.11
N GLY A 151 0.02 -3.56 28.26
CA GLY A 151 -0.83 -4.25 29.22
C GLY A 151 -1.04 -5.74 28.92
N MET A 152 -0.45 -6.28 27.85
CA MET A 152 -0.36 -7.73 27.67
C MET A 152 0.73 -8.30 28.59
N PRO A 153 0.52 -9.50 29.16
CA PRO A 153 1.55 -10.19 29.90
C PRO A 153 2.83 -10.33 29.08
N ASP A 154 3.98 -10.23 29.75
CA ASP A 154 5.26 -10.55 29.14
C ASP A 154 5.28 -12.01 28.68
N ILE A 155 6.00 -12.27 27.58
CA ILE A 155 6.38 -13.61 27.19
C ILE A 155 7.28 -14.14 28.30
N LYS A 156 6.85 -15.21 28.96
CA LYS A 156 7.51 -15.73 30.16
C LYS A 156 8.65 -16.69 29.82
N ALA A 157 8.60 -17.33 28.66
CA ALA A 157 9.60 -18.27 28.19
C ALA A 157 9.67 -18.29 26.66
N ASN A 158 10.88 -18.23 26.10
CA ASN A 158 11.11 -18.30 24.65
C ASN A 158 10.61 -19.64 24.05
N ASP A 159 10.73 -20.73 24.82
CA ASP A 159 10.20 -22.05 24.44
C ASP A 159 8.69 -22.05 24.20
N ASP A 160 7.93 -21.15 24.85
CA ASP A 160 6.49 -21.04 24.61
C ASP A 160 6.21 -20.53 23.19
N CYS A 161 7.04 -19.60 22.69
CA CYS A 161 6.93 -19.09 21.34
C CYS A 161 7.39 -20.09 20.28
N ILE A 162 8.46 -20.85 20.56
CA ILE A 162 8.90 -21.94 19.68
C ILE A 162 7.77 -22.98 19.56
N LYS A 163 7.19 -23.42 20.67
CA LYS A 163 6.06 -24.37 20.65
C LYS A 163 4.81 -23.80 19.99
N ALA A 164 4.51 -22.53 20.18
CA ALA A 164 3.41 -21.87 19.46
C ALA A 164 3.67 -21.84 17.94
N TYR A 165 4.91 -21.58 17.51
CA TYR A 165 5.28 -21.57 16.11
C TYR A 165 5.24 -22.97 15.48
N GLU A 166 5.82 -23.98 16.15
CA GLU A 166 5.77 -25.39 15.71
C GLU A 166 4.34 -25.93 15.64
N GLY A 167 3.42 -25.36 16.40
CA GLY A 167 2.00 -25.69 16.32
C GLY A 167 1.29 -25.19 15.05
N LEU A 168 1.93 -24.35 14.22
CA LEU A 168 1.35 -23.90 12.97
C LEU A 168 1.30 -25.06 11.96
N SER A 169 0.10 -25.33 11.44
CA SER A 169 -0.05 -26.29 10.34
C SER A 169 0.71 -25.80 9.11
N THR A 170 1.59 -26.65 8.56
CA THR A 170 2.23 -26.43 7.26
C THR A 170 1.78 -27.45 6.23
N ASP A 171 1.80 -27.07 4.96
CA ASP A 171 1.71 -27.99 3.84
C ASP A 171 3.00 -28.82 3.69
N SER A 172 3.01 -29.75 2.72
CA SER A 172 4.16 -30.62 2.44
C SER A 172 5.41 -29.87 1.95
N GLN A 173 5.30 -28.58 1.64
CA GLN A 173 6.41 -27.71 1.25
C GLN A 173 6.86 -26.81 2.41
N GLY A 174 6.36 -27.03 3.63
CA GLY A 174 6.68 -26.25 4.82
C GLY A 174 6.04 -24.86 4.83
N ARG A 175 5.06 -24.59 3.95
CA ARG A 175 4.33 -23.32 3.94
C ARG A 175 3.19 -23.42 4.92
N ILE A 176 3.02 -22.41 5.78
CA ILE A 176 1.89 -22.36 6.70
C ILE A 176 0.59 -22.46 5.88
N SER A 177 -0.25 -23.44 6.21
CA SER A 177 -1.47 -23.77 5.50
C SER A 177 -2.42 -22.57 5.54
N PRO A 178 -2.76 -21.95 4.40
CA PRO A 178 -3.62 -20.77 4.39
C PRO A 178 -5.05 -21.22 4.72
N THR A 179 -5.53 -20.95 5.93
CA THR A 179 -6.98 -20.84 6.13
C THR A 179 -7.44 -19.48 5.61
N THR A 180 -8.72 -19.36 5.25
CA THR A 180 -9.32 -18.12 4.73
C THR A 180 -9.13 -16.89 5.64
N ASN A 181 -8.81 -17.09 6.93
CA ASN A 181 -8.62 -16.03 7.92
C ASN A 181 -7.19 -15.95 8.49
N GLY A 182 -6.24 -16.72 7.93
CA GLY A 182 -4.89 -16.87 8.48
C GLY A 182 -4.77 -17.95 9.56
N ALA A 183 -3.54 -18.29 9.94
CA ALA A 183 -3.26 -19.26 11.00
C ALA A 183 -2.94 -18.54 12.32
N HIS A 184 -3.37 -19.08 13.45
CA HIS A 184 -2.92 -18.61 14.76
C HIS A 184 -2.81 -19.77 15.74
N VAL A 185 -1.82 -19.70 16.61
CA VAL A 185 -1.58 -20.69 17.67
C VAL A 185 -1.21 -19.94 18.93
N VAL A 186 -1.75 -20.42 20.04
CA VAL A 186 -1.43 -19.92 21.38
C VAL A 186 -0.84 -21.06 22.18
N PHE A 187 0.34 -20.86 22.73
CA PHE A 187 0.94 -21.78 23.67
C PHE A 187 1.43 -21.01 24.88
N GLN A 188 0.80 -21.25 26.03
CA GLN A 188 1.10 -20.59 27.31
C GLN A 188 1.23 -19.06 27.17
N SER A 189 2.44 -18.51 27.36
CA SER A 189 2.68 -17.07 27.34
C SER A 189 2.84 -16.47 25.93
N CYS A 190 2.79 -17.28 24.87
CA CYS A 190 3.03 -16.82 23.51
C CYS A 190 1.84 -17.01 22.56
N TYR A 191 1.65 -16.02 21.70
CA TYR A 191 0.67 -15.99 20.61
C TYR A 191 1.41 -15.77 19.29
N VAL A 192 1.26 -16.69 18.35
CA VAL A 192 1.81 -16.58 16.99
C VAL A 192 0.65 -16.54 16.02
N SER A 193 0.68 -15.60 15.07
CA SER A 193 -0.31 -15.56 13.99
C SER A 193 0.32 -15.21 12.65
N GLN A 194 -0.24 -15.79 11.60
CA GLN A 194 -0.01 -15.37 10.23
C GLN A 194 -1.34 -14.93 9.66
N THR A 195 -1.53 -13.62 9.48
CA THR A 195 -2.74 -13.08 8.87
C THR A 195 -2.60 -13.05 7.35
N GLY A 196 -3.56 -13.62 6.62
CA GLY A 196 -3.64 -13.45 5.18
C GLY A 196 -4.02 -12.01 4.83
N GLN A 197 -3.05 -11.22 4.35
CA GLN A 197 -3.36 -10.17 3.39
C GLN A 197 -2.68 -10.56 2.08
N ALA A 198 -3.49 -10.65 1.03
CA ALA A 198 -3.07 -11.06 -0.30
C ALA A 198 -1.73 -10.41 -0.70
N ASN A 199 -0.79 -11.26 -1.08
CA ASN A 199 0.45 -10.98 -1.79
C ASN A 199 1.64 -10.35 -1.05
N ILE A 200 1.88 -10.67 0.22
CA ILE A 200 3.26 -10.59 0.73
C ILE A 200 3.61 -11.88 1.48
N ARG A 201 4.60 -12.60 0.94
CA ARG A 201 5.34 -13.62 1.68
C ARG A 201 6.19 -12.90 2.72
N THR A 202 5.63 -12.65 3.90
CA THR A 202 6.44 -12.27 5.07
C THR A 202 6.10 -13.23 6.20
N PRO A 203 7.08 -13.93 6.76
CA PRO A 203 6.89 -14.67 8.00
C PRO A 203 6.61 -13.67 9.12
N LEU A 204 5.49 -13.81 9.80
CA LEU A 204 5.30 -13.19 11.11
C LEU A 204 5.77 -14.23 12.13
N LEU A 205 6.93 -13.99 12.71
CA LEU A 205 7.55 -14.86 13.69
C LEU A 205 8.16 -13.95 14.73
N LEU A 206 7.81 -14.18 15.99
CA LEU A 206 8.52 -13.61 17.12
C LEU A 206 8.90 -14.68 18.10
N ALA A 207 10.17 -15.01 18.03
CA ALA A 207 11.01 -15.02 19.22
C ALA A 207 12.21 -14.13 18.85
N ASN A 208 12.68 -13.27 19.76
CA ASN A 208 14.06 -12.83 19.73
C ASN A 208 14.58 -12.69 21.16
N ASP A 209 15.77 -13.29 21.31
CA ASP A 209 16.73 -13.42 22.42
C ASP A 209 16.32 -14.23 23.65
#